data_AF-A0ABD5DYR1-F1
#
_entry.id   AF-A0ABD5DYR1-F1
#
_cell.length_a   1.000
_cell.length_b   1.000
_cell.length_c   1.000
_cell.angle_alpha   90.00
_cell.angle_beta   90.00
_cell.angle_gamma   90.00
#
_symmetry.space_group_name_H-M   'P 1'
#
loop_
_entity.id
_entity.type
_entity.pdbx_description
1 polymer ?
#
loop_
_entity_poly.entity_id
_entity_poly.type
_entity_poly.pdbx_seq_one_letter_code
_entity_poly.pdbx_strand_id
1 'polypeptide(L)'
;DMTYNQLPIELFQKLKKEIPNELHVDPYLCTYYYEINNQKAPFTDVRVRTALKLGLDRDIIANKVKGQGDLPAYGYTPPYT
;
A
#
# COMPACT_ATOMS: atom_id res chain seq x y z
N ASP A 1 14.02 20.26 7.13
CA ASP A 1 15.08 19.39 6.59
C ASP A 1 14.57 18.01 6.19
N MET A 2 13.76 17.34 7.03
CA MET A 2 13.18 16.03 6.70
C MET A 2 11.79 16.14 6.08
N THR A 3 11.47 15.27 5.12
CA THR A 3 10.12 15.14 4.55
C THR A 3 9.22 14.30 5.46
N TYR A 4 7.93 14.26 5.16
CA TYR A 4 7.07 13.18 5.67
C TYR A 4 7.41 11.84 4.98
N ASN A 5 6.93 10.72 5.52
CA ASN A 5 7.24 9.37 5.04
C ASN A 5 6.30 8.88 3.91
N GLN A 6 5.56 9.79 3.27
CA GLN A 6 4.82 9.52 2.04
C GLN A 6 5.57 10.14 0.87
N LEU A 7 6.10 9.30 -0.01
CA LEU A 7 6.86 9.73 -1.18
C LEU A 7 5.99 9.76 -2.44
N PRO A 8 6.08 10.81 -3.26
CA PRO A 8 5.35 10.89 -4.53
C PRO A 8 5.83 9.83 -5.51
N ILE A 9 4.89 9.17 -6.19
CA ILE A 9 5.15 8.06 -7.12
C ILE A 9 6.02 8.55 -8.29
N GLU A 10 5.75 9.75 -8.78
CA GLU A 10 6.38 10.34 -9.95
C GLU A 10 7.88 10.58 -9.75
N LEU A 11 8.28 10.89 -8.51
CA LEU A 11 9.67 11.26 -8.21
C LEU A 11 10.47 10.13 -7.58
N PHE A 12 9.83 9.11 -6.99
CA PHE A 12 10.56 8.09 -6.22
C PHE A 12 11.71 7.43 -7.00
N GLN A 13 11.47 7.01 -8.24
CA GLN A 13 12.52 6.38 -9.07
C GLN A 13 13.63 7.36 -9.46
N LYS A 14 13.33 8.65 -9.55
CA LYS A 14 14.30 9.71 -9.80
C LYS A 14 15.15 9.97 -8.55
N LEU A 15 14.51 10.13 -7.39
CA LEU A 15 15.18 10.34 -6.10
C LEU A 15 16.12 9.18 -5.76
N LYS A 16 15.70 7.93 -6.01
CA LYS A 16 16.54 6.74 -5.84
C LYS A 16 17.82 6.77 -6.68
N LYS A 17 17.81 7.45 -7.83
CA LYS A 17 18.98 7.59 -8.71
C LYS A 17 19.83 8.82 -8.39
N GLU A 18 19.18 9.94 -8.10
CA GLU A 18 19.85 11.24 -7.95
C GLU A 18 20.41 11.46 -6.55
N ILE A 19 19.68 11.05 -5.51
CA ILE A 19 20.05 11.26 -4.10
C ILE A 19 19.91 9.97 -3.28
N PRO A 20 20.57 8.87 -3.68
CA PRO A 20 20.38 7.55 -3.05
C PRO A 20 20.69 7.53 -1.55
N ASN A 21 21.58 8.41 -1.07
CA ASN A 21 21.98 8.47 0.34
C ASN A 21 20.97 9.22 1.23
N GLU A 22 20.07 10.00 0.63
CA GLU A 22 19.02 10.73 1.36
C GLU A 22 17.68 9.99 1.32
N LEU A 23 17.54 9.01 0.41
CA LEU A 23 16.36 8.17 0.31
C LEU A 23 16.43 7.00 1.30
N HIS A 24 15.75 7.14 2.43
CA HIS A 24 15.61 6.08 3.43
C HIS A 24 14.35 5.26 3.19
N VAL A 25 14.51 3.93 3.11
CA VAL A 25 13.43 2.95 2.94
C VAL A 25 13.69 1.77 3.88
N ASP A 26 12.93 1.71 4.97
CA ASP A 26 13.11 0.75 6.05
C ASP A 26 11.81 -0.04 6.30
N PRO A 27 11.88 -1.28 6.85
CA PRO A 27 10.70 -2.02 7.26
C PRO A 27 9.81 -1.21 8.21
N TYR A 28 8.51 -1.20 7.95
CA TYR A 28 7.54 -0.43 8.75
C TYR A 28 6.32 -1.29 9.11
N LEU A 29 5.93 -1.27 10.38
CA LEU A 29 4.81 -2.05 10.93
C LEU A 29 3.46 -1.36 10.65
N CYS A 30 3.13 -1.21 9.37
CA CYS A 30 1.88 -0.62 8.91
C CYS A 30 1.29 -1.42 7.74
N THR A 31 -0.04 -1.39 7.64
CA THR A 31 -0.78 -2.02 6.55
C THR A 31 -1.65 -0.97 5.87
N TYR A 32 -1.48 -0.79 4.57
CA TYR A 32 -2.40 0.03 3.77
C TYR A 32 -3.59 -0.82 3.33
N TYR A 33 -4.81 -0.35 3.59
CA TYR A 33 -6.04 -1.06 3.23
C TYR A 33 -7.16 -0.08 2.86
N TYR A 34 -8.11 -0.54 2.04
CA TYR A 34 -9.37 0.17 1.84
C TYR A 34 -10.36 -0.29 2.90
N GLU A 35 -10.73 0.62 3.79
CA GLU A 35 -11.77 0.36 4.77
C GLU A 35 -13.14 0.36 4.11
N ILE A 36 -13.92 -0.69 4.38
CA ILE A 36 -15.29 -0.83 3.88
C ILE A 36 -16.24 -0.47 5.01
N ASN A 37 -17.19 0.43 4.74
CA ASN A 37 -18.27 0.71 5.69
C ASN A 37 -19.25 -0.46 5.73
N ASN A 38 -19.07 -1.36 6.68
CA ASN A 38 -19.87 -2.58 6.80
C ASN A 38 -21.35 -2.35 7.17
N GLN A 39 -21.74 -1.14 7.59
CA GLN A 39 -23.12 -0.81 7.98
C GLN A 39 -23.92 -0.12 6.86
N LYS A 40 -23.26 0.28 5.77
CA LYS A 40 -23.89 1.00 4.65
C LYS A 40 -24.11 0.06 3.46
N ALA A 41 -25.35 -0.07 3.00
CA ALA A 41 -25.64 -0.81 1.77
C ALA A 41 -24.92 -0.18 0.56
N PRO A 42 -24.39 -0.98 -0.40
CA PRO A 42 -24.51 -2.44 -0.53
C PRO A 42 -23.45 -3.25 0.24
N PHE A 43 -22.58 -2.60 1.02
CA PHE A 43 -21.44 -3.25 1.69
C PHE A 43 -21.83 -4.06 2.93
N THR A 44 -23.09 -4.03 3.36
CA THR A 44 -23.63 -4.94 4.38
C THR A 44 -23.56 -6.41 3.93
N ASP A 45 -23.64 -6.69 2.63
CA ASP A 45 -23.50 -8.03 2.04
C ASP A 45 -22.03 -8.48 1.98
N VAL A 46 -21.72 -9.61 2.62
CA VAL A 46 -20.37 -10.19 2.64
C VAL A 46 -19.85 -10.56 1.25
N ARG A 47 -20.73 -10.90 0.30
CA ARG A 47 -20.37 -11.24 -1.08
C ARG A 47 -19.83 -10.03 -1.82
N VAL A 48 -20.44 -8.86 -1.61
CA VAL A 48 -19.98 -7.58 -2.18
C VAL A 48 -18.59 -7.25 -1.65
N ARG A 49 -18.38 -7.33 -0.34
CA ARG A 49 -17.05 -7.07 0.26
C ARG A 49 -15.99 -8.07 -0.20
N THR A 50 -16.38 -9.34 -0.32
CA THR A 50 -15.47 -10.41 -0.78
C THR A 50 -15.09 -10.23 -2.25
N ALA A 51 -16.04 -9.83 -3.11
CA ALA A 51 -15.77 -9.54 -4.50
C ALA A 51 -14.74 -8.41 -4.66
N LEU A 52 -14.87 -7.32 -3.89
CA LEU A 52 -13.87 -6.24 -3.88
C LEU A 52 -12.50 -6.72 -3.39
N LYS A 53 -12.45 -7.52 -2.31
CA LYS A 53 -11.21 -8.07 -1.76
C LYS A 53 -10.47 -8.96 -2.77
N LEU A 54 -11.19 -9.81 -3.50
CA LEU A 54 -10.62 -10.76 -4.46
C LEU A 54 -10.34 -10.11 -5.83
N GLY A 55 -11.14 -9.13 -6.23
CA GLY A 55 -10.97 -8.42 -7.51
C GLY A 55 -9.84 -7.40 -7.51
N LEU A 56 -9.30 -7.04 -6.33
CA LEU A 56 -8.15 -6.14 -6.23
C LEU A 56 -6.85 -6.87 -6.60
N ASP A 57 -6.25 -6.47 -7.72
CA ASP A 57 -4.91 -6.91 -8.12
C ASP A 57 -3.84 -6.16 -7.32
N ARG A 58 -3.35 -6.82 -6.27
CA ARG A 58 -2.35 -6.26 -5.34
C ARG A 58 -0.97 -6.16 -5.98
N ASP A 59 -0.63 -7.06 -6.91
CA ASP A 59 0.67 -7.06 -7.57
C ASP A 59 0.80 -5.87 -8.50
N ILE A 60 -0.27 -5.53 -9.23
CA ILE A 60 -0.32 -4.30 -10.04
C ILE A 60 -0.13 -3.08 -9.13
N ILE A 61 -0.90 -2.95 -8.06
CA ILE A 61 -0.87 -1.76 -7.20
C ILE A 61 0.48 -1.60 -6.50
N ALA A 62 0.96 -2.64 -5.82
CA ALA A 62 2.18 -2.57 -5.02
C ALA A 62 3.43 -2.46 -5.90
N ASN A 63 3.54 -3.29 -6.94
CA ASN A 63 4.79 -3.43 -7.69
C ASN A 63 4.86 -2.59 -8.96
N LYS A 64 3.72 -2.33 -9.63
CA LYS A 64 3.70 -1.65 -10.94
C LYS A 64 3.26 -0.19 -10.86
N VAL A 65 2.29 0.12 -9.99
CA VAL A 65 1.80 1.49 -9.81
C VAL A 65 2.62 2.23 -8.76
N LYS A 66 2.70 1.69 -7.53
CA LYS A 66 3.46 2.32 -6.45
C LYS A 66 4.97 2.07 -6.63
N GLY A 67 5.39 0.81 -6.62
CA GLY A 67 6.77 0.41 -6.94
C GLY A 67 7.83 0.94 -5.96
N GLN A 68 7.45 1.15 -4.69
CA GLN A 68 8.32 1.76 -3.65
C GLN A 68 8.87 0.75 -2.63
N GLY A 69 8.60 -0.55 -2.81
CA GLY A 69 9.11 -1.62 -1.94
C GLY A 69 8.07 -2.22 -0.99
N ASP A 70 6.82 -1.79 -1.06
CA ASP A 70 5.73 -2.39 -0.28
C ASP A 70 5.44 -3.83 -0.70
N LEU A 71 5.00 -4.65 0.27
CA LEU A 71 4.62 -6.03 0.06
C LEU A 71 3.09 -6.15 -0.10
N PRO A 72 2.59 -6.92 -1.09
CA PRO A 72 1.17 -7.27 -1.18
C PRO A 72 0.62 -7.87 0.12
N ALA A 73 -0.40 -7.22 0.70
CA ALA A 73 -0.98 -7.62 1.97
C ALA A 73 -2.19 -8.58 1.82
N TYR A 74 -2.23 -9.63 2.64
CA TYR A 74 -3.31 -10.63 2.70
C TYR A 74 -4.03 -10.68 4.06
N GLY A 75 -3.60 -9.87 5.01
CA GLY A 75 -4.16 -9.73 6.35
C GLY A 75 -3.98 -8.31 6.86
N TYR A 76 -4.57 -8.03 8.02
CA TYR A 76 -4.48 -6.70 8.64
C TYR A 76 -3.17 -6.50 9.40
N THR A 77 -2.78 -7.46 10.23
CA THR A 77 -1.51 -7.42 10.98
C THR A 77 -0.35 -7.76 10.05
N PRO A 78 0.72 -6.94 9.98
CA PRO A 78 1.96 -7.30 9.29
C PRO A 78 2.51 -8.63 9.83
N PRO A 79 2.96 -9.56 8.96
CA PRO A 79 3.38 -10.90 9.39
C PRO A 79 4.78 -10.95 10.00
N TYR A 80 5.48 -9.82 10.10
CA TYR A 80 6.84 -9.69 10.61
C TYR A 80 6.84 -8.83 11.88
N THR A 81 7.79 -9.13 12.79
CA THR A 81 8.03 -8.42 14.05
C THR A 81 9.44 -7.90 14.09
#